data_AF-A0A7V6W7D2-F1
#
_entry.id   AF-A0A7V6W7D2-F1
#
_cell.length_a   1.000
_cell.length_b   1.000
_cell.length_c   1.000
_cell.angle_alpha   90.00
_cell.angle_beta   90.00
_cell.angle_gamma   90.00
#
_symmetry.space_group_name_H-M   'P 1'
#
loop_
_entity.id
_entity.type
_entity.pdbx_description
1 polymer ?
#
loop_
_entity_poly.entity_id
_entity_poly.type
_entity_poly.pdbx_seq_one_letter_code
_entity_poly.pdbx_strand_id
1 'polypeptide(L)'
;TKGYAPPEQHGSRQTDERSDIYALGMTLHHLLTGVDPRPADYIYVPIRQWNPSLSGGLERIIDKCTALDPSDRYQNCNELMYDLSHYEEMDASYQRRNKAKLRYFLTAVAVVIVMTLTGIAGQILKAYEINTQYEQLISVSQATDYDKKIESYLAAMDLSGSDPRAYLQLLRAYQETGHFGDEESNEFNAHFNRNKAAFDPHSEVYLEMMYEAGSTYLFLYSGSDNTFRTRILKAYPFFKQVADSEVKDNPYAAVANSYALLGEFYSDFVVDATSVREPTRDAYEELLQSLALCLETVDRYESDDAAYIKLVMYRELSNLLHDHRNGLATTGVERDQVIGILNEIQEKTKTLSVTQAVSLDLQEIIISTHATYVEDIERSYANLLGR
;
A
#
# COMPACT_ATOMS: atom_id res chain seq x y z
N THR A 1 -76.42 36.88 24.36
CA THR A 1 -76.96 36.10 25.50
C THR A 1 -76.21 36.47 26.76
N LYS A 2 -76.90 36.76 27.87
CA LYS A 2 -76.25 37.11 29.16
C LYS A 2 -75.18 36.05 29.51
N GLY A 3 -73.99 36.46 29.97
CA GLY A 3 -72.87 35.55 30.25
C GLY A 3 -71.95 35.22 29.07
N TYR A 4 -72.43 35.30 27.82
CA TYR A 4 -71.61 35.11 26.61
C TYR A 4 -71.33 36.42 25.87
N ALA A 5 -72.23 37.40 26.04
CA ALA A 5 -72.05 38.73 25.50
C ALA A 5 -70.90 39.43 26.24
N PRO A 6 -69.94 40.03 25.52
CA PRO A 6 -68.85 40.76 26.16
C PRO A 6 -69.34 42.01 26.91
N PRO A 7 -68.52 42.56 27.83
CA PRO A 7 -68.91 43.70 28.65
C PRO A 7 -69.33 44.93 27.84
N GLU A 8 -68.70 45.20 26.69
CA GLU A 8 -69.03 46.33 25.82
C GLU A 8 -70.45 46.28 25.26
N GLN A 9 -71.03 45.09 25.05
CA GLN A 9 -72.42 44.92 24.58
C GLN A 9 -73.47 45.35 25.62
N HIS A 10 -73.08 45.46 26.89
CA HIS A 10 -73.95 45.93 27.96
C HIS A 10 -73.77 47.43 28.25
N GLY A 11 -72.79 48.08 27.62
CA GLY A 11 -72.46 49.49 27.77
C GLY A 11 -72.74 50.33 26.51
N SER A 12 -72.11 51.50 26.42
CA SER A 12 -72.25 52.45 25.29
C SER A 12 -71.13 52.35 24.24
N ARG A 13 -70.26 51.33 24.30
CA ARG A 13 -69.16 51.12 23.34
C ARG A 13 -69.66 50.32 22.13
N GLN A 14 -69.19 50.69 20.94
CA GLN A 14 -69.52 49.97 19.71
C GLN A 14 -68.86 48.59 19.70
N THR A 15 -69.61 47.58 19.28
CA THR A 15 -69.12 46.20 19.07
C THR A 15 -68.33 46.10 17.78
N ASP A 16 -67.28 45.28 17.79
CA ASP A 16 -66.50 44.90 16.61
C ASP A 16 -66.26 43.39 16.58
N GLU A 17 -65.44 42.91 15.63
CA GLU A 17 -65.10 41.49 15.46
C GLU A 17 -64.54 40.81 16.72
N ARG A 18 -63.99 41.57 17.66
CA ARG A 18 -63.45 41.06 18.93
C ARG A 18 -64.53 40.75 19.96
N SER A 19 -65.76 41.24 19.73
CA SER A 19 -66.92 40.86 20.52
C SER A 19 -67.35 39.42 20.23
N ASP A 20 -67.25 38.97 18.97
CA ASP A 20 -67.52 37.58 18.58
C ASP A 20 -66.43 36.62 19.10
N ILE A 21 -65.18 37.08 19.12
CA ILE A 21 -64.04 36.33 19.72
C ILE A 21 -64.28 36.08 21.21
N TYR A 22 -64.78 37.08 21.94
CA TYR A 22 -65.13 36.92 23.36
C TYR A 22 -66.27 35.92 23.56
N ALA A 23 -67.34 36.05 22.76
CA ALA A 23 -68.47 35.14 22.84
C ALA A 23 -68.06 33.70 22.56
N LEU A 24 -67.20 33.48 21.56
CA LEU A 24 -66.61 32.18 21.27
C LEU A 24 -65.74 31.67 22.43
N GLY A 25 -64.92 32.52 23.03
CA GLY A 25 -64.12 32.18 24.22
C GLY A 25 -64.97 31.71 25.40
N MET A 26 -66.05 32.42 25.70
CA MET A 26 -67.00 32.03 26.75
C MET A 26 -67.79 30.76 26.39
N THR A 27 -68.10 30.54 25.11
CA THR A 27 -68.70 29.28 24.64
C THR A 27 -67.73 28.11 24.84
N LEU A 28 -66.47 28.26 24.45
CA LEU A 28 -65.43 27.23 24.66
C LEU A 28 -65.21 26.96 26.15
N HIS A 29 -65.17 28.01 26.97
CA HIS A 29 -65.06 27.88 28.43
C HIS A 29 -66.21 27.07 29.01
N HIS A 30 -67.46 27.39 28.65
CA HIS A 30 -68.63 26.65 29.10
C HIS A 30 -68.61 25.20 28.62
N LEU A 31 -68.24 24.93 27.36
CA LEU A 31 -68.18 23.56 26.83
C LEU A 31 -67.14 22.69 27.56
N LEU A 32 -66.01 23.29 27.96
CA LEU A 32 -64.91 22.55 28.59
C LEU A 32 -65.06 22.41 30.11
N THR A 33 -65.73 23.35 30.76
CA THR A 33 -65.95 23.34 32.22
C THR A 33 -67.32 22.79 32.62
N GLY A 34 -68.30 22.82 31.71
CA GLY A 34 -69.70 22.53 31.99
C GLY A 34 -70.41 23.60 32.82
N VAL A 35 -69.76 24.74 33.10
CA VAL A 35 -70.29 25.81 33.95
C VAL A 35 -70.99 26.86 33.10
N ASP A 36 -72.28 27.03 33.35
CA ASP A 36 -73.10 28.03 32.66
C ASP A 36 -72.72 29.46 33.11
N PRO A 37 -72.33 30.37 32.19
CA PRO A 37 -71.93 31.73 32.55
C PRO A 37 -73.10 32.71 32.75
N ARG A 38 -74.36 32.26 32.64
CA ARG A 38 -75.58 33.10 32.77
C ARG A 38 -75.92 33.60 34.18
N PRO A 39 -75.67 32.84 35.28
CA PRO A 39 -75.96 33.29 36.64
C PRO A 39 -75.29 34.62 36.99
N ALA A 40 -75.92 35.44 37.83
CA ALA A 40 -75.43 36.78 38.16
C ALA A 40 -74.17 36.77 39.07
N ASP A 41 -73.93 35.65 39.75
CA ASP A 41 -72.81 35.37 40.64
C ASP A 41 -71.68 34.58 39.94
N TYR A 42 -71.73 34.41 38.62
CA TYR A 42 -70.68 33.74 37.87
C TYR A 42 -69.33 34.47 38.00
N ILE A 43 -68.29 33.72 38.35
CA ILE A 43 -66.90 34.19 38.40
C ILE A 43 -66.10 33.38 37.38
N TYR A 44 -65.39 34.07 36.49
CA TYR A 44 -64.50 33.41 35.55
C TYR A 44 -63.35 32.72 36.29
N VAL A 45 -63.17 31.44 36.01
CA VAL A 45 -62.11 30.61 36.58
C VAL A 45 -61.42 29.86 35.43
N PRO A 46 -60.07 29.91 35.31
CA PRO A 46 -59.35 29.24 34.24
C PRO A 46 -59.69 27.74 34.12
N ILE A 47 -59.78 27.24 32.90
CA ILE A 47 -60.31 25.89 32.61
C ILE A 47 -59.53 24.76 33.29
N ARG A 48 -58.23 24.94 33.60
CA ARG A 48 -57.42 23.90 34.24
C ARG A 48 -57.60 23.82 35.76
N GLN A 49 -58.27 24.81 36.38
CA GLN A 49 -58.73 24.66 37.76
C GLN A 49 -59.91 23.69 37.86
N TRP A 50 -60.72 23.59 36.80
CA TRP A 50 -61.81 22.62 36.69
C TRP A 50 -61.30 21.23 36.28
N ASN A 51 -60.41 21.19 35.29
CA ASN A 51 -59.79 19.96 34.84
C ASN A 51 -58.30 20.17 34.54
N PRO A 52 -57.40 19.81 35.47
CA PRO A 52 -55.96 19.98 35.30
C PRO A 52 -55.35 19.23 34.11
N SER A 53 -56.07 18.25 33.53
CA SER A 53 -55.65 17.49 32.35
C SER A 53 -55.80 18.24 31.02
N LEU A 54 -56.51 19.39 31.00
CA LEU A 54 -56.61 20.24 29.82
C LEU A 54 -55.27 20.94 29.51
N SER A 55 -54.99 21.19 28.22
CA SER A 55 -53.75 21.82 27.77
C SER A 55 -53.58 23.23 28.32
N GLY A 56 -52.38 23.57 28.79
CA GLY A 56 -52.02 24.93 29.20
C GLY A 56 -52.05 25.93 28.05
N GLY A 57 -51.83 25.49 26.82
CA GLY A 57 -52.00 26.35 25.64
C GLY A 57 -53.46 26.69 25.40
N LEU A 58 -54.37 25.73 25.55
CA LEU A 58 -55.81 25.95 25.38
C LEU A 58 -56.36 26.92 26.44
N GLU A 59 -55.90 26.81 27.68
CA GLU A 59 -56.25 27.76 28.76
C GLU A 59 -55.85 29.18 28.41
N ARG A 60 -54.62 29.40 27.95
CA ARG A 60 -54.13 30.72 27.53
C ARG A 60 -54.93 31.33 26.39
N ILE A 61 -55.33 30.51 25.42
CA ILE A 61 -56.14 30.95 24.29
C ILE A 61 -57.52 31.41 24.75
N ILE A 62 -58.18 30.62 25.61
CA ILE A 62 -59.49 30.96 26.15
C ILE A 62 -59.41 32.22 27.03
N ASP A 63 -58.43 32.29 27.94
CA ASP A 63 -58.19 33.46 28.79
C ASP A 63 -57.99 34.73 27.96
N LYS A 64 -57.26 34.65 26.84
CA LYS A 64 -57.06 35.76 25.91
C LYS A 64 -58.33 36.13 25.17
N CYS A 65 -59.14 35.16 24.74
CA CYS A 65 -60.45 35.44 24.13
C CYS A 65 -61.39 36.17 25.10
N THR A 66 -61.38 35.76 26.37
CA THR A 66 -62.28 36.26 27.42
C THR A 66 -61.71 37.45 28.19
N ALA A 67 -60.65 38.10 27.69
CA ALA A 67 -60.09 39.30 28.31
C ALA A 67 -61.13 40.44 28.36
N LEU A 68 -61.14 41.19 29.46
CA LEU A 68 -62.13 42.26 29.65
C LEU A 68 -61.91 43.42 28.67
N ASP A 69 -60.66 43.83 28.44
CA ASP A 69 -60.31 44.83 27.44
C ASP A 69 -60.23 44.21 26.04
N PRO A 70 -60.98 44.72 25.04
CA PRO A 70 -60.85 44.28 23.65
C PRO A 70 -59.42 44.37 23.08
N SER A 71 -58.56 45.26 23.60
CA SER A 71 -57.15 45.34 23.14
C SER A 71 -56.32 44.12 23.54
N ASP A 72 -56.71 43.44 24.61
CA ASP A 72 -55.97 42.28 25.13
C ASP A 72 -56.43 40.96 24.48
N ARG A 73 -57.53 41.00 23.72
CA ARG A 73 -58.06 39.87 22.95
C ARG A 73 -57.27 39.66 21.66
N TYR A 74 -57.53 38.54 20.98
CA TYR A 74 -57.11 38.38 19.59
C TYR A 74 -57.73 39.47 18.73
N GLN A 75 -56.94 40.09 17.86
CA GLN A 75 -57.43 41.23 17.09
C GLN A 75 -58.24 40.78 15.87
N ASN A 76 -58.12 39.52 15.45
CA ASN A 76 -58.90 38.93 14.36
C ASN A 76 -59.01 37.41 14.53
N CYS A 77 -59.96 36.80 13.82
CA CYS A 77 -60.20 35.36 13.88
C CYS A 77 -59.04 34.51 13.35
N ASN A 78 -58.18 35.06 12.47
CA ASN A 78 -57.04 34.31 11.93
C ASN A 78 -55.98 34.07 13.01
N GLU A 79 -55.70 35.05 13.86
CA GLU A 79 -54.79 34.88 15.01
C GLU A 79 -55.32 33.83 15.99
N LEU A 80 -56.62 33.87 16.29
CA LEU A 80 -57.25 32.87 17.15
C LEU A 80 -57.19 31.46 16.53
N MET A 81 -57.49 31.33 15.24
CA MET A 81 -57.43 30.05 14.52
C MET A 81 -56.02 29.47 14.55
N TYR A 82 -54.99 30.30 14.33
CA TYR A 82 -53.60 29.89 14.35
C TYR A 82 -53.19 29.34 15.73
N ASP A 83 -53.52 30.05 16.80
CA ASP A 83 -53.17 29.58 18.15
C ASP A 83 -53.98 28.33 18.52
N LEU A 84 -55.26 28.24 18.14
CA LEU A 84 -56.08 27.03 18.34
C LEU A 84 -55.54 25.82 17.58
N SER A 85 -54.99 25.98 16.38
CA SER A 85 -54.38 24.86 15.63
C SER A 85 -53.02 24.44 16.18
N HIS A 86 -52.33 25.31 16.94
CA HIS A 86 -51.00 25.06 17.50
C HIS A 86 -50.98 25.07 19.05
N TYR A 87 -52.13 24.88 19.70
CA TYR A 87 -52.28 25.02 21.15
C TYR A 87 -51.40 24.04 21.95
N GLU A 88 -51.05 22.88 21.38
CA GLU A 88 -50.15 21.89 21.99
C GLU A 88 -48.69 22.38 22.02
N GLU A 89 -48.28 23.22 21.08
CA GLU A 89 -46.91 23.76 20.99
C GLU A 89 -46.65 24.85 22.05
N MET A 90 -47.73 25.50 22.50
CA MET A 90 -47.73 26.49 23.58
C MET A 90 -47.63 25.84 24.97
N ASP A 91 -47.76 24.51 25.06
CA ASP A 91 -47.60 23.79 26.31
C ASP A 91 -46.10 23.69 26.70
N ALA A 92 -45.80 24.08 27.94
CA ALA A 92 -44.46 23.96 28.50
C ALA A 92 -43.97 22.51 28.51
N SER A 93 -44.90 21.54 28.54
CA SER A 93 -44.58 20.11 28.48
C SER A 93 -44.00 19.70 27.11
N TYR A 94 -44.55 20.21 26.00
CA TYR A 94 -44.11 19.94 24.63
C TYR A 94 -42.69 20.50 24.38
N GLN A 95 -42.46 21.76 24.78
CA GLN A 95 -41.15 22.40 24.64
C GLN A 95 -40.05 21.69 25.45
N ARG A 96 -40.36 21.20 26.66
CA ARG A 96 -39.41 20.42 27.48
C ARG A 96 -39.03 19.09 26.82
N ARG A 97 -39.99 18.38 26.22
CA ARG A 97 -39.75 17.11 25.51
C ARG A 97 -38.84 17.31 24.29
N ASN A 98 -39.06 18.35 23.50
CA ASN A 98 -38.22 18.63 22.33
C ASN A 98 -36.79 19.06 22.71
N LYS A 99 -36.62 19.86 23.78
CA LYS A 99 -35.28 20.17 24.33
C LYS A 99 -34.57 18.93 24.89
N ALA A 100 -35.31 17.98 25.48
CA ALA A 100 -34.73 16.70 25.90
C ALA A 100 -34.26 15.87 24.69
N LYS A 101 -35.09 15.74 23.65
CA LYS A 101 -34.71 15.06 22.39
C LYS A 101 -33.46 15.67 21.77
N LEU A 102 -33.38 16.99 21.69
CA LEU A 102 -32.19 17.69 21.15
C LEU A 102 -30.95 17.42 22.01
N ARG A 103 -31.06 17.44 23.34
CA ARG A 103 -29.95 17.08 24.23
C ARG A 103 -29.48 15.65 23.98
N TYR A 104 -30.39 14.68 23.92
CA TYR A 104 -30.04 13.29 23.62
C TYR A 104 -29.37 13.14 22.25
N PHE A 105 -29.86 13.85 21.23
CA PHE A 105 -29.25 13.88 19.91
C PHE A 105 -27.82 14.44 19.96
N LEU A 106 -27.61 15.61 20.59
CA LEU A 106 -26.29 16.22 20.70
C LEU A 106 -25.32 15.35 21.51
N THR A 107 -25.79 14.69 22.59
CA THR A 107 -24.95 13.75 23.33
C THR A 107 -24.58 12.54 22.48
N ALA A 108 -25.50 12.02 21.67
CA ALA A 108 -25.21 10.90 20.77
C ALA A 108 -24.17 11.31 19.71
N VAL A 109 -24.31 12.50 19.11
CA VAL A 109 -23.32 13.04 18.17
C VAL A 109 -21.95 13.19 18.82
N ALA A 110 -21.89 13.73 20.04
CA ALA A 110 -20.63 13.87 20.77
C ALA A 110 -19.96 12.51 21.04
N VAL A 111 -20.73 11.50 21.45
CA VAL A 111 -20.22 10.14 21.65
C VAL A 111 -19.68 9.54 20.36
N VAL A 112 -20.38 9.69 19.24
CA VAL A 112 -19.92 9.23 17.93
C VAL A 112 -18.59 9.89 17.56
N ILE A 113 -18.48 11.21 17.71
CA ILE A 113 -17.24 11.94 17.43
C ILE A 113 -16.09 11.40 18.29
N VAL A 114 -16.30 11.23 19.59
CA VAL A 114 -15.27 10.68 20.50
C VAL A 114 -14.85 9.27 20.09
N MET A 115 -15.81 8.40 19.75
CA MET A 115 -15.51 7.04 19.30
C MET A 115 -14.72 7.02 17.98
N THR A 116 -15.10 7.86 17.02
CA THR A 116 -14.39 7.99 15.75
C THR A 116 -12.96 8.50 15.95
N LEU A 117 -12.78 9.56 16.75
CA LEU A 117 -11.46 10.09 17.07
C LEU A 117 -10.58 9.06 17.79
N THR A 118 -11.16 8.30 18.72
CA THR A 118 -10.44 7.23 19.43
C THR A 118 -10.04 6.11 18.46
N GLY A 119 -10.91 5.72 17.53
CA GLY A 119 -10.58 4.73 16.50
C GLY A 119 -9.45 5.19 15.59
N ILE A 120 -9.49 6.44 15.13
CA ILE A 120 -8.41 7.03 14.31
C ILE A 120 -7.10 7.07 15.09
N ALA A 121 -7.12 7.55 16.34
CA ALA A 121 -5.93 7.58 17.19
C ALA A 121 -5.35 6.18 17.41
N GLY A 122 -6.21 5.17 17.61
CA GLY A 122 -5.79 3.77 17.72
C GLY A 122 -5.09 3.23 16.46
N GLN A 123 -5.59 3.57 15.27
CA GLN A 123 -4.95 3.18 14.01
C GLN A 123 -3.59 3.87 13.82
N ILE A 124 -3.49 5.15 14.18
CA ILE A 124 -2.22 5.89 14.12
C ILE A 124 -1.20 5.28 15.08
N LEU A 125 -1.59 5.00 16.33
CA LEU A 125 -0.71 4.38 17.32
C LEU A 125 -0.28 2.98 16.88
N LYS A 126 -1.18 2.18 16.31
CA LYS A 126 -0.84 0.88 15.74
C LYS A 126 0.18 1.00 14.61
N ALA A 127 -0.03 1.93 13.67
CA ALA A 127 0.90 2.15 12.56
C ALA A 127 2.28 2.63 13.05
N TYR A 128 2.30 3.50 14.07
CA TYR A 128 3.54 3.96 14.69
C TYR A 128 4.30 2.82 15.37
N GLU A 129 3.62 1.96 16.12
CA GLU A 129 4.23 0.80 16.78
C GLU A 129 4.81 -0.19 15.76
N ILE A 130 4.04 -0.52 14.71
CA ILE A 130 4.48 -1.39 13.62
C ILE A 130 5.72 -0.81 12.94
N ASN A 131 5.72 0.48 12.60
CA ASN A 131 6.87 1.12 11.97
C ASN A 131 8.09 1.12 12.90
N THR A 132 7.90 1.42 14.18
CA THR A 132 8.99 1.43 15.17
C THR A 132 9.60 0.04 15.33
N GLN A 133 8.76 -0.98 15.46
CA GLN A 133 9.20 -2.37 15.57
C GLN A 133 9.90 -2.83 14.28
N TYR A 134 9.36 -2.45 13.11
CA TYR A 134 9.99 -2.74 11.82
C TYR A 134 11.39 -2.15 11.71
N GLU A 135 11.55 -0.86 12.01
CA GLU A 135 12.85 -0.19 11.97
C GLU A 135 13.86 -0.87 12.90
N GLN A 136 13.44 -1.26 14.12
CA GLN A 136 14.30 -2.00 15.05
C GLN A 136 14.76 -3.36 14.49
N LEU A 137 13.88 -4.06 13.80
CA LEU A 137 14.17 -5.39 13.24
C LEU A 137 15.12 -5.33 12.04
N ILE A 138 15.11 -4.25 11.25
CA ILE A 138 16.04 -4.08 10.13
C ILE A 138 17.35 -3.36 10.52
N SER A 139 17.39 -2.70 11.68
CA SER A 139 18.56 -1.95 12.16
C SER A 139 19.39 -2.71 13.20
N VAL A 140 19.56 -4.02 13.01
CA VAL A 140 20.32 -4.86 13.93
C VAL A 140 21.81 -4.52 13.87
N SER A 141 22.49 -4.53 15.02
CA SER A 141 23.93 -4.27 15.08
C SER A 141 24.74 -5.25 14.23
N GLN A 142 25.81 -4.76 13.61
CA GLN A 142 26.74 -5.58 12.84
C GLN A 142 27.39 -6.70 13.66
N ALA A 143 27.53 -6.52 14.97
CA ALA A 143 28.10 -7.49 15.89
C ALA A 143 27.13 -8.60 16.33
N THR A 144 25.86 -8.53 15.92
CA THR A 144 24.86 -9.55 16.25
C THR A 144 25.15 -10.86 15.53
N ASP A 145 24.92 -11.98 16.22
CA ASP A 145 25.06 -13.33 15.66
C ASP A 145 24.23 -13.48 14.37
N TYR A 146 24.79 -14.18 13.39
CA TYR A 146 24.18 -14.38 12.07
C TYR A 146 22.73 -14.90 12.16
N ASP A 147 22.50 -15.99 12.89
CA ASP A 147 21.16 -16.58 13.01
C ASP A 147 20.11 -15.59 13.56
N LYS A 148 20.53 -14.70 14.46
CA LYS A 148 19.66 -13.66 15.03
C LYS A 148 19.41 -12.52 14.04
N LYS A 149 20.38 -12.18 13.18
CA LYS A 149 20.15 -11.22 12.07
C LYS A 149 19.07 -11.77 11.14
N ILE A 150 19.19 -13.04 10.73
CA ILE A 150 18.22 -13.73 9.87
C ILE A 150 16.83 -13.74 10.51
N GLU A 151 16.70 -14.19 11.76
CA GLU A 151 15.42 -14.20 12.50
C GLU A 151 14.78 -12.80 12.55
N SER A 152 15.59 -11.77 12.80
CA SER A 152 15.13 -10.38 12.85
C SER A 152 14.61 -9.88 11.50
N TYR A 153 15.33 -10.14 10.41
CA TYR A 153 14.93 -9.69 9.08
C TYR A 153 13.71 -10.44 8.55
N LEU A 154 13.59 -11.74 8.83
CA LEU A 154 12.38 -12.52 8.51
C LEU A 154 11.17 -12.01 9.30
N ALA A 155 11.34 -11.71 10.59
CA ALA A 155 10.29 -11.10 11.40
C ALA A 155 9.88 -9.72 10.85
N ALA A 156 10.81 -8.93 10.34
CA ALA A 156 10.50 -7.67 9.67
C ALA A 156 9.66 -7.88 8.39
N MET A 157 9.95 -8.94 7.62
CA MET A 157 9.22 -9.31 6.41
C MET A 157 7.81 -9.85 6.72
N ASP A 158 7.61 -10.50 7.86
CA ASP A 158 6.26 -10.88 8.32
C ASP A 158 5.46 -9.67 8.84
N LEU A 159 6.14 -8.67 9.38
CA LEU A 159 5.52 -7.43 9.87
C LEU A 159 5.14 -6.47 8.73
N SER A 160 6.02 -6.32 7.73
CA SER A 160 5.83 -5.44 6.55
C SER A 160 6.40 -6.11 5.29
N GLY A 161 5.64 -7.05 4.73
CA GLY A 161 6.10 -7.88 3.60
C GLY A 161 6.30 -7.14 2.28
N SER A 162 5.76 -5.93 2.12
CA SER A 162 5.93 -5.09 0.92
C SER A 162 7.10 -4.11 1.00
N ASP A 163 7.83 -4.06 2.12
CA ASP A 163 8.98 -3.17 2.27
C ASP A 163 10.28 -3.88 1.85
N PRO A 164 10.94 -3.44 0.76
CA PRO A 164 12.13 -4.11 0.22
C PRO A 164 13.35 -4.05 1.14
N ARG A 165 13.38 -3.15 2.14
CA ARG A 165 14.54 -2.96 3.01
C ARG A 165 14.87 -4.20 3.84
N ALA A 166 13.86 -4.93 4.30
CA ALA A 166 14.08 -6.15 5.08
C ALA A 166 14.67 -7.28 4.22
N TYR A 167 14.20 -7.43 2.98
CA TYR A 167 14.76 -8.37 2.00
C TYR A 167 16.20 -8.02 1.66
N LEU A 168 16.49 -6.74 1.48
CA LEU A 168 17.84 -6.25 1.21
C LEU A 168 18.81 -6.57 2.36
N GLN A 169 18.39 -6.36 3.60
CA GLN A 169 19.20 -6.73 4.77
C GLN A 169 19.41 -8.25 4.88
N LEU A 170 18.39 -9.05 4.56
CA LEU A 170 18.49 -10.51 4.52
C LEU A 170 19.51 -10.97 3.48
N LEU A 171 19.42 -10.46 2.25
CA LEU A 171 20.36 -10.77 1.16
C LEU A 171 21.80 -10.39 1.53
N ARG A 172 22.00 -9.20 2.12
CA ARG A 172 23.31 -8.76 2.59
C ARG A 172 23.86 -9.67 3.70
N ALA A 173 23.02 -10.16 4.60
CA ALA A 173 23.45 -11.12 5.62
C ALA A 173 23.92 -12.45 5.00
N TYR A 174 23.26 -12.95 3.95
CA TYR A 174 23.73 -14.12 3.20
C TYR A 174 25.07 -13.85 2.51
N GLN A 175 25.25 -12.64 1.97
CA GLN A 175 26.52 -12.23 1.35
C GLN A 175 27.67 -12.13 2.35
N GLU A 176 27.42 -11.67 3.59
CA GLU A 176 28.44 -11.61 4.65
C GLU A 176 29.03 -12.98 5.00
N THR A 177 28.21 -14.04 4.96
CA THR A 177 28.66 -15.41 5.30
C THR A 177 29.13 -16.21 4.10
N GLY A 178 28.77 -15.77 2.88
CA GLY A 178 28.99 -16.52 1.65
C GLY A 178 28.17 -17.80 1.55
N HIS A 179 27.14 -17.97 2.39
CA HIS A 179 26.28 -19.14 2.40
C HIS A 179 24.89 -18.80 1.84
N PHE A 180 24.51 -19.45 0.74
CA PHE A 180 23.18 -19.33 0.16
C PHE A 180 22.80 -20.61 -0.59
N GLY A 181 22.08 -21.52 0.06
CA GLY A 181 21.72 -22.83 -0.47
C GLY A 181 20.25 -22.95 -0.88
N ASP A 182 19.77 -24.19 -0.93
CA ASP A 182 18.37 -24.48 -1.24
C ASP A 182 17.42 -23.99 -0.14
N GLU A 183 17.82 -24.05 1.12
CA GLU A 183 17.00 -23.62 2.27
C GLU A 183 16.75 -22.11 2.23
N GLU A 184 17.81 -21.31 2.13
CA GLU A 184 17.76 -19.85 2.06
C GLU A 184 17.03 -19.38 0.80
N SER A 185 17.31 -20.00 -0.35
CA SER A 185 16.60 -19.73 -1.60
C SER A 185 15.10 -19.96 -1.45
N ASN A 186 14.69 -21.05 -0.82
CA ASN A 186 13.27 -21.37 -0.63
C ASN A 186 12.59 -20.39 0.32
N GLU A 187 13.25 -20.03 1.42
CA GLU A 187 12.75 -19.05 2.39
C GLU A 187 12.57 -17.67 1.74
N PHE A 188 13.62 -17.14 1.11
CA PHE A 188 13.57 -15.87 0.39
C PHE A 188 12.43 -15.85 -0.64
N ASN A 189 12.35 -16.88 -1.49
CA ASN A 189 11.32 -16.95 -2.52
C ASN A 189 9.91 -17.08 -1.94
N ALA A 190 9.74 -17.75 -0.80
CA ALA A 190 8.43 -17.87 -0.15
C ALA A 190 7.89 -16.50 0.29
N HIS A 191 8.73 -15.67 0.90
CA HIS A 191 8.33 -14.31 1.29
C HIS A 191 8.20 -13.38 0.08
N PHE A 192 9.16 -13.42 -0.85
CA PHE A 192 9.16 -12.57 -2.03
C PHE A 192 7.93 -12.82 -2.92
N ASN A 193 7.63 -14.08 -3.23
CA ASN A 193 6.49 -14.43 -4.09
C ASN A 193 5.14 -14.13 -3.42
N ARG A 194 5.05 -14.25 -2.08
CA ARG A 194 3.85 -13.87 -1.32
C ARG A 194 3.51 -12.38 -1.48
N ASN A 195 4.53 -11.53 -1.57
CA ASN A 195 4.38 -10.07 -1.59
C ASN A 195 4.70 -9.42 -2.94
N LYS A 196 5.04 -10.20 -3.98
CA LYS A 196 5.54 -9.71 -5.27
C LYS A 196 4.69 -8.59 -5.89
N ALA A 197 3.37 -8.72 -5.80
CA ALA A 197 2.43 -7.75 -6.37
C ALA A 197 2.30 -6.44 -5.59
N ALA A 198 2.82 -6.37 -4.36
CA ALA A 198 2.71 -5.21 -3.48
C ALA A 198 3.94 -4.29 -3.53
N PHE A 199 5.04 -4.73 -4.16
CA PHE A 199 6.22 -3.88 -4.33
C PHE A 199 5.97 -2.77 -5.34
N ASP A 200 6.60 -1.62 -5.10
CA ASP A 200 6.68 -0.54 -6.09
C ASP A 200 7.86 -0.80 -7.03
N PRO A 201 7.62 -1.13 -8.32
CA PRO A 201 8.68 -1.42 -9.28
C PRO A 201 9.53 -0.19 -9.64
N HIS A 202 9.08 1.02 -9.30
CA HIS A 202 9.81 2.26 -9.55
C HIS A 202 10.64 2.74 -8.35
N SER A 203 10.59 2.02 -7.23
CA SER A 203 11.39 2.33 -6.05
C SER A 203 12.86 1.98 -6.27
N GLU A 204 13.76 2.94 -6.00
CA GLU A 204 15.22 2.70 -6.05
C GLU A 204 15.64 1.54 -5.15
N VAL A 205 15.06 1.46 -3.95
CA VAL A 205 15.37 0.40 -2.97
C VAL A 205 14.86 -0.96 -3.47
N TYR A 206 13.74 -0.99 -4.20
CA TYR A 206 13.25 -2.23 -4.80
C TYR A 206 14.20 -2.71 -5.92
N LEU A 207 14.66 -1.80 -6.78
CA LEU A 207 15.61 -2.15 -7.84
C LEU A 207 16.96 -2.61 -7.28
N GLU A 208 17.44 -2.00 -6.19
CA GLU A 208 18.61 -2.45 -5.45
C GLU A 208 18.38 -3.88 -4.90
N MET A 209 17.25 -4.13 -4.22
CA MET A 209 16.91 -5.46 -3.72
C MET A 209 16.88 -6.52 -4.84
N MET A 210 16.32 -6.19 -6.01
CA MET A 210 16.30 -7.10 -7.16
C MET A 210 17.71 -7.36 -7.70
N TYR A 211 18.55 -6.33 -7.79
CA TYR A 211 19.95 -6.48 -8.19
C TYR A 211 20.73 -7.37 -7.22
N GLU A 212 20.58 -7.15 -5.91
CA GLU A 212 21.23 -7.95 -4.87
C GLU A 212 20.73 -9.39 -4.86
N ALA A 213 19.43 -9.62 -5.11
CA ALA A 213 18.89 -10.97 -5.25
C ALA A 213 19.55 -11.70 -6.43
N GLY A 214 19.58 -11.07 -7.61
CA GLY A 214 20.23 -11.61 -8.80
C GLY A 214 21.70 -11.95 -8.55
N SER A 215 22.44 -11.04 -7.91
CA SER A 215 23.86 -11.20 -7.59
C SER A 215 24.07 -12.36 -6.61
N THR A 216 23.28 -12.45 -5.55
CA THR A 216 23.35 -13.55 -4.57
C THR A 216 23.08 -14.90 -5.24
N TYR A 217 22.09 -15.01 -6.13
CA TYR A 217 21.86 -16.25 -6.89
C TYR A 217 23.00 -16.59 -7.85
N LEU A 218 23.56 -15.60 -8.54
CA LEU A 218 24.60 -15.82 -9.53
C LEU A 218 25.92 -16.26 -8.88
N PHE A 219 26.30 -15.61 -7.78
CA PHE A 219 27.63 -15.76 -7.19
C PHE A 219 27.70 -16.69 -5.99
N LEU A 220 26.66 -16.72 -5.14
CA LEU A 220 26.71 -17.41 -3.85
C LEU A 220 25.88 -18.70 -3.83
N TYR A 221 24.98 -18.90 -4.79
CA TYR A 221 24.09 -20.06 -4.74
C TYR A 221 24.86 -21.39 -4.79
N SER A 222 24.70 -22.17 -3.72
CA SER A 222 25.37 -23.44 -3.49
C SER A 222 24.38 -24.58 -3.22
N GLY A 223 23.19 -24.53 -3.83
CA GLY A 223 22.17 -25.57 -3.73
C GLY A 223 22.54 -26.89 -4.42
N SER A 224 21.58 -27.81 -4.50
CA SER A 224 21.75 -29.16 -5.06
C SER A 224 22.29 -29.20 -6.49
N ASP A 225 21.89 -28.26 -7.36
CA ASP A 225 22.52 -28.00 -8.65
C ASP A 225 23.09 -26.57 -8.65
N ASN A 226 24.40 -26.45 -8.43
CA ASN A 226 25.13 -25.19 -8.42
C ASN A 226 25.85 -24.88 -9.74
N THR A 227 25.49 -25.56 -10.83
CA THR A 227 26.05 -25.27 -12.16
C THR A 227 25.82 -23.80 -12.53
N PHE A 228 26.72 -23.21 -13.32
CA PHE A 228 26.54 -21.82 -13.77
C PHE A 228 25.20 -21.61 -14.47
N ARG A 229 24.78 -22.58 -15.31
CA ARG A 229 23.45 -22.61 -15.93
C ARG A 229 22.35 -22.41 -14.89
N THR A 230 22.35 -23.19 -13.81
CA THR A 230 21.30 -23.10 -12.79
C THR A 230 21.35 -21.78 -12.02
N ARG A 231 22.56 -21.28 -11.72
CA ARG A 231 22.76 -19.98 -11.07
C ARG A 231 22.27 -18.81 -11.91
N ILE A 232 22.66 -18.74 -13.18
CA ILE A 232 22.23 -17.64 -14.08
C ILE A 232 20.72 -17.68 -14.35
N LEU A 233 20.11 -18.87 -14.48
CA LEU A 233 18.67 -19.00 -14.69
C LEU A 233 17.86 -18.59 -13.44
N LYS A 234 18.36 -18.88 -12.24
CA LYS A 234 17.75 -18.40 -11.00
C LYS A 234 17.89 -16.89 -10.83
N ALA A 235 19.03 -16.33 -11.23
CA ALA A 235 19.29 -14.90 -11.17
C ALA A 235 18.53 -14.07 -12.24
N TYR A 236 18.30 -14.67 -13.41
CA TYR A 236 17.74 -14.01 -14.60
C TYR A 236 16.47 -13.17 -14.35
N PRO A 237 15.42 -13.69 -13.67
CA PRO A 237 14.21 -12.92 -13.44
C PRO A 237 14.44 -11.64 -12.65
N PHE A 238 15.43 -11.64 -11.75
CA PHE A 238 15.75 -10.49 -10.92
C PHE A 238 16.49 -9.43 -11.72
N PHE A 239 17.50 -9.82 -12.49
CA PHE A 239 18.22 -8.90 -13.37
C PHE A 239 17.34 -8.32 -14.47
N LYS A 240 16.46 -9.13 -15.06
CA LYS A 240 15.48 -8.66 -16.05
C LYS A 240 14.59 -7.56 -15.50
N GLN A 241 14.10 -7.70 -14.27
CA GLN A 241 13.30 -6.65 -13.62
C GLN A 241 14.05 -5.31 -13.48
N VAL A 242 15.36 -5.36 -13.21
CA VAL A 242 16.19 -4.16 -13.09
C VAL A 242 16.52 -3.57 -14.46
N ALA A 243 16.77 -4.42 -15.46
CA ALA A 243 17.06 -4.02 -16.84
C ALA A 243 15.84 -3.38 -17.53
N ASP A 244 14.64 -3.93 -17.30
CA ASP A 244 13.38 -3.44 -17.87
C ASP A 244 12.85 -2.17 -17.15
N SER A 245 13.56 -1.67 -16.13
CA SER A 245 13.13 -0.52 -15.35
C SER A 245 13.23 0.79 -16.13
N GLU A 246 12.18 1.61 -16.07
CA GLU A 246 12.15 2.96 -16.64
C GLU A 246 12.74 4.04 -15.71
N VAL A 247 13.25 3.65 -14.53
CA VAL A 247 13.86 4.57 -13.57
C VAL A 247 15.16 5.11 -14.14
N LYS A 248 15.21 6.43 -14.35
CA LYS A 248 16.41 7.13 -14.83
C LYS A 248 17.53 7.07 -13.82
N ASP A 249 18.76 7.06 -14.30
CA ASP A 249 19.99 7.08 -13.49
C ASP A 249 20.12 5.91 -12.51
N ASN A 250 19.42 4.79 -12.75
CA ASN A 250 19.58 3.56 -11.97
C ASN A 250 21.03 3.03 -12.13
N PRO A 251 21.83 2.99 -11.04
CA PRO A 251 23.24 2.59 -11.11
C PRO A 251 23.43 1.12 -11.49
N TYR A 252 22.40 0.29 -11.31
CA TYR A 252 22.44 -1.15 -11.57
C TYR A 252 22.03 -1.52 -13.00
N ALA A 253 21.40 -0.61 -13.76
CA ALA A 253 20.71 -0.94 -15.01
C ALA A 253 21.63 -1.59 -16.05
N ALA A 254 22.82 -1.02 -16.30
CA ALA A 254 23.75 -1.54 -17.30
C ALA A 254 24.26 -2.94 -16.94
N VAL A 255 24.61 -3.15 -15.66
CA VAL A 255 25.09 -4.44 -15.16
C VAL A 255 23.99 -5.48 -15.22
N ALA A 256 22.82 -5.16 -14.69
CA ALA A 256 21.68 -6.06 -14.68
C ALA A 256 21.26 -6.43 -16.11
N ASN A 257 21.29 -5.50 -17.06
CA ASN A 257 21.04 -5.79 -18.46
C ASN A 257 22.02 -6.84 -19.03
N SER A 258 23.30 -6.77 -18.65
CA SER A 258 24.30 -7.75 -19.09
C SER A 258 23.99 -9.16 -18.61
N TYR A 259 23.69 -9.30 -17.32
CA TYR A 259 23.32 -10.61 -16.76
C TYR A 259 21.94 -11.08 -17.22
N ALA A 260 21.00 -10.16 -17.49
CA ALA A 260 19.69 -10.47 -18.04
C ALA A 260 19.83 -11.07 -19.45
N LEU A 261 20.62 -10.45 -20.33
CA LEU A 261 20.90 -10.98 -21.67
C LEU A 261 21.57 -12.35 -21.62
N LEU A 262 22.52 -12.56 -20.70
CA LEU A 262 23.13 -13.86 -20.49
C LEU A 262 22.09 -14.90 -20.05
N GLY A 263 21.24 -14.55 -19.08
CA GLY A 263 20.16 -15.42 -18.61
C GLY A 263 19.12 -15.73 -19.68
N GLU A 264 18.80 -14.77 -20.53
CA GLU A 264 17.91 -14.94 -21.68
C GLU A 264 18.51 -15.91 -22.69
N PHE A 265 19.80 -15.78 -23.02
CA PHE A 265 20.49 -16.72 -23.89
C PHE A 265 20.44 -18.16 -23.33
N TYR A 266 20.72 -18.34 -22.04
CA TYR A 266 20.62 -19.66 -21.41
C TYR A 266 19.18 -20.20 -21.41
N SER A 267 18.19 -19.34 -21.12
CA SER A 267 16.77 -19.69 -21.16
C SER A 267 16.35 -20.18 -22.56
N ASP A 268 16.74 -19.45 -23.60
CA ASP A 268 16.26 -19.68 -24.96
C ASP A 268 17.01 -20.79 -25.70
N PHE A 269 18.31 -20.99 -25.39
CA PHE A 269 19.19 -21.84 -26.20
C PHE A 269 19.83 -23.01 -25.45
N VAL A 270 19.78 -23.03 -24.11
CA VAL A 270 20.44 -24.06 -23.29
C VAL A 270 19.43 -24.91 -22.51
N VAL A 271 18.24 -24.39 -22.19
CA VAL A 271 17.22 -25.06 -21.35
C VAL A 271 16.19 -25.86 -22.16
N ASP A 272 15.92 -25.49 -23.41
CA ASP A 272 14.77 -26.03 -24.11
C ASP A 272 15.06 -27.41 -24.76
N ALA A 273 14.81 -28.47 -23.99
CA ALA A 273 14.85 -29.85 -24.47
C ALA A 273 13.78 -30.17 -25.56
N THR A 274 12.83 -29.24 -25.80
CA THR A 274 11.73 -29.43 -26.76
C THR A 274 11.82 -28.57 -28.00
N SER A 275 12.55 -27.45 -27.95
CA SER A 275 12.92 -26.69 -29.14
C SER A 275 14.40 -26.32 -29.08
N VAL A 276 15.25 -27.11 -29.75
CA VAL A 276 16.63 -26.69 -30.01
C VAL A 276 16.54 -25.60 -31.09
N ARG A 277 16.22 -24.38 -30.66
CA ARG A 277 16.38 -23.21 -31.52
C ARG A 277 17.88 -22.98 -31.60
N GLU A 278 18.46 -23.03 -32.80
CA GLU A 278 19.85 -22.65 -32.95
C GLU A 278 19.95 -21.12 -32.84
N PRO A 279 20.93 -20.57 -32.08
CA PRO A 279 21.09 -19.13 -31.96
C PRO A 279 21.39 -18.51 -33.33
N THR A 280 20.80 -17.34 -33.60
CA THR A 280 21.12 -16.56 -34.81
C THR A 280 22.44 -15.82 -34.65
N ARG A 281 22.98 -15.29 -35.74
CA ARG A 281 24.13 -14.38 -35.70
C ARG A 281 23.89 -13.21 -34.73
N ASP A 282 22.73 -12.57 -34.84
CA ASP A 282 22.38 -11.41 -34.00
C ASP A 282 22.36 -11.79 -32.51
N ALA A 283 21.78 -12.95 -32.16
CA ALA A 283 21.77 -13.45 -30.78
C ALA A 283 23.19 -13.71 -30.25
N TYR A 284 24.10 -14.19 -31.10
CA TYR A 284 25.50 -14.33 -30.73
C TYR A 284 26.22 -12.99 -30.58
N GLU A 285 25.99 -12.02 -31.47
CA GLU A 285 26.59 -10.70 -31.36
C GLU A 285 26.13 -9.98 -30.08
N GLU A 286 24.86 -10.11 -29.70
CA GLU A 286 24.31 -9.62 -28.42
C GLU A 286 24.93 -10.34 -27.21
N LEU A 287 25.11 -11.67 -27.30
CA LEU A 287 25.83 -12.43 -26.28
C LEU A 287 27.24 -11.89 -26.09
N LEU A 288 28.03 -11.71 -27.17
CA LEU A 288 29.42 -11.24 -27.07
C LEU A 288 29.51 -9.84 -26.44
N GLN A 289 28.58 -8.94 -26.75
CA GLN A 289 28.49 -7.62 -26.10
C GLN A 289 28.20 -7.75 -24.59
N SER A 290 27.28 -8.65 -24.24
CA SER A 290 26.91 -8.93 -22.85
C SER A 290 28.08 -9.54 -22.06
N LEU A 291 28.86 -10.41 -22.69
CA LEU A 291 30.06 -10.99 -22.08
C LEU A 291 31.13 -9.92 -21.81
N ALA A 292 31.37 -9.01 -22.77
CA ALA A 292 32.32 -7.92 -22.59
C ALA A 292 31.91 -6.98 -21.43
N LEU A 293 30.63 -6.62 -21.34
CA LEU A 293 30.12 -5.78 -20.25
C LEU A 293 30.13 -6.51 -18.89
N CYS A 294 29.85 -7.82 -18.89
CA CYS A 294 30.03 -8.67 -17.71
C CYS A 294 31.48 -8.65 -17.22
N LEU A 295 32.47 -8.78 -18.12
CA LEU A 295 33.90 -8.73 -17.76
C LEU A 295 34.28 -7.39 -17.13
N GLU A 296 33.88 -6.28 -17.75
CA GLU A 296 34.13 -4.95 -17.23
C GLU A 296 33.52 -4.75 -15.83
N THR A 297 32.31 -5.29 -15.62
CA THR A 297 31.62 -5.14 -14.35
C THR A 297 32.25 -6.00 -13.25
N VAL A 298 32.51 -7.27 -13.55
CA VAL A 298 33.12 -8.22 -12.62
C VAL A 298 34.49 -7.70 -12.15
N ASP A 299 35.24 -7.01 -13.00
CA ASP A 299 36.49 -6.36 -12.62
C ASP A 299 36.35 -5.29 -11.54
N ARG A 300 35.23 -4.57 -11.52
CA ARG A 300 34.95 -3.52 -10.53
C ARG A 300 34.47 -4.07 -9.18
N TYR A 301 34.22 -5.37 -9.08
CA TYR A 301 33.82 -6.01 -7.83
C TYR A 301 35.00 -6.07 -6.85
N GLU A 302 34.82 -5.47 -5.66
CA GLU A 302 35.82 -5.40 -4.60
C GLU A 302 35.25 -5.97 -3.28
N SER A 303 35.83 -7.07 -2.83
CA SER A 303 35.51 -7.78 -1.58
C SER A 303 36.68 -8.73 -1.22
N ASP A 304 36.65 -9.32 -0.03
CA ASP A 304 37.68 -10.28 0.41
C ASP A 304 37.72 -11.56 -0.45
N ASP A 305 36.61 -11.91 -1.09
CA ASP A 305 36.44 -13.06 -1.99
C ASP A 305 36.41 -12.68 -3.49
N ALA A 306 36.66 -11.40 -3.83
CA ALA A 306 36.55 -10.90 -5.20
C ALA A 306 37.43 -11.66 -6.19
N ALA A 307 38.64 -12.07 -5.79
CA ALA A 307 39.52 -12.84 -6.66
C ALA A 307 38.90 -14.19 -7.06
N TYR A 308 38.24 -14.88 -6.12
CA TYR A 308 37.57 -16.14 -6.40
C TYR A 308 36.39 -15.92 -7.35
N ILE A 309 35.52 -14.94 -7.06
CA ILE A 309 34.34 -14.63 -7.88
C ILE A 309 34.73 -14.25 -9.31
N LYS A 310 35.74 -13.39 -9.47
CA LYS A 310 36.28 -12.99 -10.78
C LYS A 310 36.73 -14.20 -11.59
N LEU A 311 37.50 -15.10 -10.98
CA LEU A 311 38.00 -16.31 -11.63
C LEU A 311 36.88 -17.29 -12.00
N VAL A 312 35.89 -17.48 -11.12
CA VAL A 312 34.72 -18.29 -11.45
C VAL A 312 34.03 -17.72 -12.69
N MET A 313 33.77 -16.41 -12.73
CA MET A 313 33.16 -15.77 -13.89
C MET A 313 34.00 -15.94 -15.16
N TYR A 314 35.31 -15.65 -15.10
CA TYR A 314 36.23 -15.83 -16.22
C TYR A 314 36.20 -17.24 -16.80
N ARG A 315 36.17 -18.25 -15.93
CA ARG A 315 36.03 -19.65 -16.34
C ARG A 315 34.71 -19.89 -17.04
N GLU A 316 33.59 -19.47 -16.46
CA GLU A 316 32.26 -19.74 -17.02
C GLU A 316 32.03 -19.04 -18.36
N LEU A 317 32.50 -17.78 -18.52
CA LEU A 317 32.42 -17.07 -19.79
C LEU A 317 33.31 -17.74 -20.85
N SER A 318 34.50 -18.24 -20.47
CA SER A 318 35.37 -18.99 -21.37
C SER A 318 34.73 -20.30 -21.82
N ASN A 319 34.12 -21.04 -20.89
CA ASN A 319 33.40 -22.29 -21.17
C ASN A 319 32.25 -22.05 -22.14
N LEU A 320 31.45 -21.00 -21.93
CA LEU A 320 30.33 -20.67 -22.81
C LEU A 320 30.79 -20.39 -24.25
N LEU A 321 31.85 -19.59 -24.42
CA LEU A 321 32.42 -19.32 -25.74
C LEU A 321 32.92 -20.60 -26.42
N HIS A 322 33.58 -21.48 -25.65
CA HIS A 322 34.07 -22.75 -26.16
C HIS A 322 32.94 -23.69 -26.56
N ASP A 323 31.91 -23.85 -25.71
CA ASP A 323 30.77 -24.73 -25.95
C ASP A 323 29.98 -24.30 -27.19
N HIS A 324 29.82 -22.99 -27.41
CA HIS A 324 29.09 -22.44 -28.56
C HIS A 324 29.95 -22.16 -29.80
N ARG A 325 31.25 -22.52 -29.80
CA ARG A 325 32.20 -22.22 -30.90
C ARG A 325 31.71 -22.62 -32.29
N ASN A 326 31.00 -23.75 -32.39
CA ASN A 326 30.51 -24.24 -33.68
C ASN A 326 29.38 -23.36 -34.20
N GLY A 327 28.44 -22.97 -33.34
CA GLY A 327 27.34 -22.08 -33.71
C GLY A 327 27.81 -20.67 -34.03
N LEU A 328 28.78 -20.15 -33.26
CA LEU A 328 29.46 -18.87 -33.55
C LEU A 328 30.07 -18.89 -34.96
N ALA A 329 30.78 -19.97 -35.29
CA ALA A 329 31.42 -20.12 -36.59
C ALA A 329 30.39 -20.25 -37.73
N THR A 330 29.37 -21.11 -37.59
CA THR A 330 28.37 -21.38 -38.65
C THR A 330 27.48 -20.19 -38.96
N THR A 331 27.23 -19.32 -37.97
CA THR A 331 26.43 -18.11 -38.15
C THR A 331 27.22 -16.91 -38.71
N GLY A 332 28.54 -17.05 -38.86
CA GLY A 332 29.40 -16.03 -39.45
C GLY A 332 29.73 -14.86 -38.51
N VAL A 333 29.75 -15.11 -37.20
CA VAL A 333 30.31 -14.17 -36.21
C VAL A 333 31.81 -14.03 -36.45
N GLU A 334 32.39 -12.86 -36.18
CA GLU A 334 33.83 -12.65 -36.43
C GLU A 334 34.69 -13.44 -35.44
N ARG A 335 35.57 -14.30 -35.98
CA ARG A 335 36.46 -15.15 -35.17
C ARG A 335 37.31 -14.34 -34.20
N ASP A 336 37.88 -13.24 -34.68
CA ASP A 336 38.80 -12.41 -33.91
C ASP A 336 38.10 -11.70 -32.74
N GLN A 337 36.77 -11.50 -32.84
CA GLN A 337 35.97 -11.00 -31.72
C GLN A 337 35.85 -12.05 -30.60
N VAL A 338 35.57 -13.30 -30.96
CA VAL A 338 35.47 -14.42 -30.00
C VAL A 338 36.81 -14.68 -29.31
N ILE A 339 37.89 -14.78 -30.09
CA ILE A 339 39.24 -15.00 -29.57
C ILE A 339 39.71 -13.78 -28.76
N GLY A 340 39.33 -12.57 -29.16
CA GLY A 340 39.62 -11.34 -28.43
C GLY A 340 39.13 -11.38 -26.97
N ILE A 341 37.90 -11.86 -26.75
CA ILE A 341 37.34 -12.00 -25.39
C ILE A 341 38.10 -13.05 -24.58
N LEU A 342 38.47 -14.19 -25.17
CA LEU A 342 39.26 -15.21 -24.47
C LEU A 342 40.65 -14.70 -24.08
N ASN A 343 41.31 -13.97 -24.99
CA ASN A 343 42.60 -13.35 -24.72
C ASN A 343 42.50 -12.31 -23.58
N GLU A 344 41.45 -11.49 -23.61
CA GLU A 344 41.19 -10.51 -22.55
C GLU A 344 40.99 -11.20 -21.19
N ILE A 345 40.19 -12.27 -21.14
CA ILE A 345 40.02 -13.10 -19.94
C ILE A 345 41.38 -13.62 -19.45
N GLN A 346 42.21 -14.15 -20.36
CA GLN A 346 43.50 -14.70 -19.99
C GLN A 346 44.43 -13.65 -19.38
N GLU A 347 44.50 -12.45 -19.97
CA GLU A 347 45.34 -11.36 -19.48
C GLU A 347 44.86 -10.85 -18.11
N LYS A 348 43.53 -10.73 -17.92
CA LYS A 348 42.96 -10.40 -16.61
C LYS A 348 43.26 -11.47 -15.57
N THR A 349 43.11 -12.75 -15.92
CA THR A 349 43.44 -13.87 -15.03
C THR A 349 44.91 -13.86 -14.62
N LYS A 350 45.85 -13.59 -15.52
CA LYS A 350 47.30 -13.51 -15.21
C LYS A 350 47.66 -12.35 -14.29
N THR A 351 46.96 -11.23 -14.42
CA THR A 351 47.26 -9.99 -13.67
C THR A 351 46.54 -9.94 -12.32
N LEU A 352 45.53 -10.78 -12.11
CA LEU A 352 44.80 -10.87 -10.85
C LEU A 352 45.70 -11.41 -9.72
N SER A 353 45.76 -10.68 -8.61
CA SER A 353 46.46 -11.11 -7.40
C SER A 353 45.61 -12.10 -6.62
N VAL A 354 46.15 -13.30 -6.37
CA VAL A 354 45.43 -14.41 -5.74
C VAL A 354 46.26 -15.02 -4.62
N THR A 355 45.64 -15.29 -3.47
CA THR A 355 46.32 -15.85 -2.29
C THR A 355 45.71 -17.16 -1.79
N GLN A 356 44.41 -17.38 -2.04
CA GLN A 356 43.70 -18.58 -1.60
C GLN A 356 44.00 -19.76 -2.54
N ALA A 357 44.20 -20.96 -1.98
CA ALA A 357 44.54 -22.16 -2.74
C ALA A 357 43.49 -22.52 -3.81
N VAL A 358 42.20 -22.40 -3.49
CA VAL A 358 41.09 -22.67 -4.43
C VAL A 358 41.14 -21.71 -5.62
N SER A 359 41.42 -20.43 -5.36
CA SER A 359 41.53 -19.42 -6.40
C SER A 359 42.80 -19.61 -7.25
N LEU A 360 43.91 -20.07 -6.65
CA LEU A 360 45.13 -20.40 -7.42
C LEU A 360 44.87 -21.55 -8.40
N ASP A 361 44.14 -22.59 -7.97
CA ASP A 361 43.74 -23.70 -8.83
C ASP A 361 42.86 -23.22 -10.00
N LEU A 362 41.86 -22.37 -9.74
CA LEU A 362 41.06 -21.76 -10.80
C LEU A 362 41.90 -20.91 -11.77
N GLN A 363 42.83 -20.12 -11.25
CA GLN A 363 43.72 -19.29 -12.06
C GLN A 363 44.58 -20.16 -13.00
N GLU A 364 45.15 -21.26 -12.49
CA GLU A 364 45.95 -22.20 -13.28
C GLU A 364 45.08 -22.92 -14.34
N ILE A 365 43.86 -23.33 -13.98
CA ILE A 365 42.92 -23.96 -14.92
C ILE A 365 42.64 -23.02 -16.09
N ILE A 366 42.24 -21.78 -15.84
CA ILE A 366 41.88 -20.82 -16.90
C ILE A 366 43.09 -20.52 -17.80
N ILE A 367 44.28 -20.34 -17.22
CA ILE A 367 45.50 -20.05 -17.99
C ILE A 367 45.88 -21.25 -18.86
N SER A 368 45.80 -22.47 -18.31
CA SER A 368 46.22 -23.70 -19.00
C SER A 368 45.25 -24.16 -20.09
N THR A 369 43.94 -23.93 -19.93
CA THR A 369 42.93 -24.31 -20.93
C THR A 369 42.83 -23.32 -22.09
N HIS A 370 43.27 -22.08 -21.90
CA HIS A 370 43.14 -21.01 -22.90
C HIS A 370 43.67 -21.38 -24.29
N ALA A 371 44.88 -21.93 -24.38
CA ALA A 371 45.48 -22.28 -25.67
C ALA A 371 44.65 -23.32 -26.43
N THR A 372 44.15 -24.33 -25.70
CA THR A 372 43.26 -25.36 -26.25
C THR A 372 41.95 -24.75 -26.75
N TYR A 373 41.36 -23.81 -25.99
CA TYR A 373 40.09 -23.17 -26.38
C TYR A 373 40.26 -22.34 -27.66
N VAL A 374 41.35 -21.58 -27.76
CA VAL A 374 41.68 -20.82 -28.97
C VAL A 374 41.87 -21.76 -30.17
N GLU A 375 42.64 -22.83 -30.04
CA GLU A 375 42.87 -23.81 -31.12
C GLU A 375 41.56 -24.48 -31.56
N ASP A 376 40.70 -24.87 -30.62
CA ASP A 376 39.40 -25.47 -30.90
C ASP A 376 38.47 -24.51 -31.64
N ILE A 377 38.46 -23.23 -31.26
CA ILE A 377 37.70 -22.19 -31.96
C ILE A 377 38.26 -21.99 -33.37
N GLU A 378 39.57 -21.80 -33.52
CA GLU A 378 40.20 -21.65 -34.82
C GLU A 378 39.88 -22.83 -35.75
N ARG A 379 39.90 -24.05 -35.23
CA ARG A 379 39.52 -25.26 -35.96
C ARG A 379 38.05 -25.22 -36.39
N SER A 380 37.13 -24.81 -35.53
CA SER A 380 35.70 -24.69 -35.88
C SER A 380 35.48 -23.71 -37.04
N TYR A 381 36.20 -22.59 -37.08
CA TYR A 381 36.15 -21.62 -38.18
C TYR A 381 36.83 -22.13 -39.46
N ALA A 382 38.00 -22.76 -39.35
CA ALA A 382 38.73 -23.30 -40.50
C ALA A 382 37.94 -24.40 -41.22
N ASN A 383 37.21 -25.23 -40.47
CA ASN A 383 36.37 -26.30 -41.01
C ASN A 383 35.21 -25.79 -41.90
N LEU A 384 34.82 -24.51 -41.78
CA LEU A 384 33.80 -23.89 -42.62
C LEU A 384 34.37 -23.28 -43.90
N LEU A 385 35.60 -22.74 -43.85
CA LEU A 385 36.29 -22.21 -45.02
C LEU A 385 36.73 -23.31 -46.01
N GLY A 386 36.87 -24.54 -45.53
CA GLY A 386 37.18 -25.73 -46.33
C GLY A 386 35.96 -26.48 -46.89
N ARG A 387 34.73 -26.03 -46.60
CA ARG A 387 33.47 -26.50 -47.20
C ARG A 387 33.00 -25.50 -48.25
#